data_AF-A0A950VHI6-F1
#
_entry.id   AF-A0A950VHI6-F1
#
_cell.length_a   1.000
_cell.length_b   1.000
_cell.length_c   1.000
_cell.angle_alpha   90.00
_cell.angle_beta   90.00
_cell.angle_gamma   90.00
#
_symmetry.space_group_name_H-M   'P 1'
#
loop_
_entity.id
_entity.type
_entity.pdbx_description
1 polymer ?
#
loop_
_entity_poly.entity_id
_entity_poly.type
_entity_poly.pdbx_seq_one_letter_code
_entity_poly.pdbx_strand_id
1 'polypeptide(L)'
;MRLPFGLLVATILPFASAGCLINTHSLEKDYRRPILPPIQEGFPPPLCEDPPDVGALRRNMKGGHRRVPYFFDERCDNIQVMTEKLVDKLDPPHFFPLIGPAQLHHCQWQCTVHYDETITVGFPFSFQCKRPRLEVVNLDRDHLHLCVAPGKEEQKAIRPDRGRP
;
A
#
# COMPACT_ATOMS: atom_id res chain seq x y z
N MET A 1 65.28 -20.45 1.30
CA MET A 1 64.90 -19.03 1.18
C MET A 1 63.39 -18.92 1.23
N ARG A 2 62.87 -17.98 2.04
CA ARG A 2 61.47 -17.80 2.44
C ARG A 2 60.61 -17.30 1.27
N LEU A 3 59.44 -17.90 1.05
CA LEU A 3 58.36 -17.31 0.25
C LEU A 3 57.61 -16.29 1.14
N PRO A 4 57.42 -15.04 0.71
CA PRO A 4 56.65 -14.07 1.48
C PRO A 4 55.14 -14.23 1.22
N PHE A 5 54.43 -14.28 2.34
CA PHE A 5 53.05 -13.85 2.55
C PHE A 5 52.53 -12.84 1.51
N GLY A 6 51.45 -13.22 0.82
CA GLY A 6 50.59 -12.32 0.06
C GLY A 6 49.15 -12.54 0.49
N LEU A 7 48.71 -11.71 1.44
CA LEU A 7 47.38 -11.67 2.03
C LEU A 7 46.32 -11.44 0.94
N LEU A 8 45.50 -12.45 0.64
CA LEU A 8 44.35 -12.30 -0.25
C LEU A 8 43.21 -11.71 0.59
N VAL A 9 43.04 -10.40 0.51
CA VAL A 9 41.98 -9.66 1.19
C VAL A 9 40.64 -10.11 0.62
N ALA A 10 39.92 -10.92 1.39
CA ALA A 10 38.54 -11.27 1.14
C ALA A 10 37.66 -10.03 1.39
N THR A 11 37.34 -9.29 0.34
CA THR A 11 36.21 -8.36 0.39
C THR A 11 34.93 -9.15 0.25
N ILE A 12 34.49 -9.72 1.37
CA ILE A 12 33.12 -10.18 1.56
C ILE A 12 32.26 -8.91 1.60
N LEU A 13 31.71 -8.52 0.45
CA LEU A 13 30.57 -7.61 0.43
C LEU A 13 29.42 -8.34 1.14
N PRO A 14 28.86 -7.81 2.24
CA PRO A 14 27.64 -8.36 2.78
C PRO A 14 26.55 -8.10 1.74
N PHE A 15 26.10 -9.17 1.08
CA PHE A 15 24.84 -9.19 0.36
C PHE A 15 23.74 -9.03 1.41
N ALA A 16 23.48 -7.78 1.81
CA ALA A 16 22.35 -7.42 2.62
C ALA A 16 21.10 -7.59 1.74
N SER A 17 20.56 -8.81 1.71
CA SER A 17 19.17 -9.03 1.36
C SER A 17 18.33 -8.46 2.50
N ALA A 18 18.26 -7.13 2.56
CA ALA A 18 17.32 -6.44 3.41
C ALA A 18 15.93 -6.83 2.90
N GLY A 19 15.25 -7.68 3.65
CA GLY A 19 13.82 -7.91 3.53
C GLY A 19 13.13 -6.56 3.65
N CYS A 20 12.88 -5.95 2.50
CA CYS A 20 12.20 -4.68 2.36
C CYS A 20 10.69 -4.96 2.41
N LEU A 21 10.20 -5.32 3.60
CA LEU A 21 8.84 -4.98 4.02
C LEU A 21 8.85 -3.50 4.39
N ILE A 22 9.02 -2.64 3.38
CA ILE A 22 8.66 -1.24 3.53
C ILE A 22 7.19 -1.20 3.13
N ASN A 23 6.31 -1.09 4.11
CA ASN A 23 4.96 -0.57 3.87
C ASN A 23 5.15 0.84 3.34
N THR A 24 5.16 0.99 2.02
CA THR A 24 5.20 2.29 1.36
C THR A 24 3.83 2.92 1.52
N HIS A 25 3.60 3.63 2.63
CA HIS A 25 2.43 4.49 2.75
C HIS A 25 2.65 5.70 1.82
N SER A 26 2.06 5.64 0.63
CA SER A 26 2.15 6.67 -0.41
C SER A 26 1.49 7.98 0.03
N LEU A 27 2.26 9.07 0.04
CA LEU A 27 1.96 10.27 0.85
C LEU A 27 1.13 11.41 0.20
N GLU A 28 0.68 11.38 -1.06
CA GLU A 28 0.29 12.69 -1.65
C GLU A 28 -1.09 12.87 -2.30
N LYS A 29 -1.91 11.84 -2.57
CA LYS A 29 -3.28 12.08 -3.12
C LYS A 29 -4.43 11.18 -2.64
N ASP A 30 -4.15 10.09 -1.91
CA ASP A 30 -5.17 9.10 -1.51
C ASP A 30 -5.60 9.18 -0.02
N TYR A 31 -5.18 10.21 0.73
CA TYR A 31 -5.43 10.31 2.19
C TYR A 31 -6.88 10.67 2.58
N ARG A 32 -7.74 11.07 1.63
CA ARG A 32 -9.14 11.37 1.96
C ARG A 32 -9.95 10.08 1.95
N ARG A 33 -10.11 9.47 3.13
CA ARG A 33 -11.09 8.40 3.35
C ARG A 33 -12.49 8.96 3.08
N PRO A 34 -13.28 8.35 2.18
CA PRO A 34 -14.62 8.83 1.92
C PRO A 34 -15.50 8.62 3.16
N ILE A 35 -16.35 9.60 3.42
CA ILE A 35 -17.37 9.53 4.47
C ILE A 35 -18.67 9.14 3.79
N LEU A 36 -19.12 7.92 4.04
CA LEU A 36 -20.34 7.35 3.49
C LEU A 36 -21.54 7.62 4.40
N PRO A 37 -22.77 7.54 3.85
CA PRO A 37 -23.97 7.65 4.66
C PRO A 37 -24.02 6.57 5.75
N PRO A 38 -24.80 6.82 6.80
CA PRO A 38 -24.90 5.90 7.91
C PRO A 38 -25.60 4.60 7.52
N ILE A 39 -25.11 3.49 8.08
CA ILE A 39 -25.70 2.16 7.87
C ILE A 39 -27.04 2.13 8.62
N GLN A 40 -28.11 1.74 7.94
CA GLN A 40 -29.43 1.60 8.53
C GLN A 40 -29.55 0.28 9.29
N GLU A 41 -30.20 0.32 10.46
CA GLU A 41 -30.48 -0.88 11.25
C GLU A 41 -31.40 -1.84 10.47
N GLY A 42 -30.96 -3.08 10.28
CA GLY A 42 -31.71 -4.13 9.56
C GLY A 42 -31.30 -4.35 8.11
N PHE A 43 -30.45 -3.49 7.54
CA PHE A 43 -29.80 -3.77 6.25
C PHE A 43 -28.51 -4.54 6.45
N PRO A 44 -28.13 -5.43 5.50
CA PRO A 44 -26.81 -6.05 5.54
C PRO A 44 -25.74 -4.95 5.50
N PRO A 45 -24.61 -5.15 6.19
CA PRO A 45 -23.52 -4.20 6.13
C PRO A 45 -23.07 -4.01 4.67
N PRO A 46 -22.87 -2.77 4.21
CA PRO A 46 -22.48 -2.50 2.84
C PRO A 46 -21.12 -3.13 2.59
N LEU A 47 -20.99 -3.93 1.53
CA LEU A 47 -19.69 -4.45 1.11
C LEU A 47 -18.91 -3.36 0.39
N CYS A 48 -17.60 -3.29 0.59
CA CYS A 48 -16.76 -2.43 -0.24
C CYS A 48 -16.67 -3.01 -1.65
N GLU A 49 -17.42 -2.43 -2.59
CA GLU A 49 -17.45 -2.86 -4.00
C GLU A 49 -16.44 -2.11 -4.86
N ASP A 50 -15.85 -1.01 -4.36
CA ASP A 50 -14.93 -0.17 -5.13
C ASP A 50 -13.52 -0.76 -5.16
N PRO A 51 -13.07 -1.34 -6.29
CA PRO A 51 -11.70 -1.81 -6.40
C PRO A 51 -10.71 -0.64 -6.46
N PRO A 52 -9.45 -0.84 -6.04
CA PRO A 52 -8.42 0.17 -6.15
C PRO A 52 -8.16 0.58 -7.62
N ASP A 53 -8.07 1.89 -7.84
CA ASP A 53 -7.68 2.45 -9.14
C ASP A 53 -6.26 2.00 -9.55
N VAL A 54 -6.07 1.74 -10.84
CA VAL A 54 -4.78 1.35 -11.45
C VAL A 54 -3.72 2.42 -11.22
N GLY A 55 -4.11 3.70 -11.17
CA GLY A 55 -3.22 4.80 -10.84
C GLY A 55 -2.66 4.71 -9.42
N ALA A 56 -3.49 4.34 -8.44
CA ALA A 56 -3.07 4.12 -7.06
C ALA A 56 -2.18 2.89 -6.93
N LEU A 57 -2.50 1.82 -7.67
CA LEU A 57 -1.68 0.62 -7.73
C LEU A 57 -0.26 0.92 -8.26
N ARG A 58 -0.15 1.61 -9.40
CA ARG A 58 1.13 1.96 -10.03
C ARG A 58 2.04 2.82 -9.16
N ARG A 59 1.48 3.61 -8.24
CA ARG A 59 2.27 4.41 -7.28
C ARG A 59 2.85 3.56 -6.15
N ASN A 60 2.14 2.49 -5.76
CA ASN A 60 2.56 1.59 -4.68
C ASN A 60 3.41 0.42 -5.19
N MET A 61 3.42 0.16 -6.50
CA MET A 61 4.34 -0.78 -7.12
C MET A 61 5.81 -0.34 -6.93
N LYS A 62 6.69 -1.30 -6.65
CA LYS A 62 8.15 -1.11 -6.61
C LYS A 62 8.70 -0.83 -8.01
N GLY A 63 8.10 -1.43 -9.04
CA GLY A 63 8.39 -1.20 -10.45
C GLY A 63 7.90 0.17 -10.94
N GLY A 64 8.62 1.23 -10.60
CA GLY A 64 8.37 2.59 -11.10
C GLY A 64 9.11 2.88 -12.41
N HIS A 65 8.76 3.98 -13.07
CA HIS A 65 9.61 4.53 -14.13
C HIS A 65 10.81 5.22 -13.48
N ARG A 66 11.97 4.58 -13.56
CA ARG A 66 13.22 5.14 -13.05
C ARG A 66 14.16 5.41 -14.20
N ARG A 67 14.39 6.69 -14.48
CA ARG A 67 15.18 7.11 -15.63
C ARG A 67 16.29 8.05 -15.22
N VAL A 68 17.53 7.62 -15.47
CA VAL A 68 18.70 8.49 -15.53
C VAL A 68 19.05 8.63 -17.01
N PRO A 69 18.79 9.79 -17.63
CA PRO A 69 19.03 10.00 -19.05
C PRO A 69 20.43 9.54 -19.46
N TYR A 70 20.54 8.86 -20.60
CA TYR A 70 21.77 8.30 -21.18
C TYR A 70 22.42 7.12 -20.43
N PHE A 71 22.18 6.94 -19.14
CA PHE A 71 22.79 5.86 -18.36
C PHE A 71 21.87 4.66 -18.25
N PHE A 72 20.65 4.86 -17.74
CA PHE A 72 19.82 3.77 -17.26
C PHE A 72 18.34 4.16 -17.28
N ASP A 73 17.50 3.33 -17.88
CA ASP A 73 16.06 3.53 -17.97
C ASP A 73 15.34 2.22 -17.62
N GLU A 74 14.62 2.21 -16.51
CA GLU A 74 13.70 1.16 -16.09
C GLU A 74 12.29 1.56 -16.50
N ARG A 75 11.67 0.72 -17.33
CA ARG A 75 10.31 0.89 -17.80
C ARG A 75 9.48 -0.34 -17.48
N CYS A 76 8.27 -0.14 -16.95
CA CYS A 76 7.28 -1.19 -16.81
C CYS A 76 6.25 -1.08 -17.94
N ASP A 77 6.15 -2.14 -18.76
CA ASP A 77 5.23 -2.26 -19.89
C ASP A 77 4.25 -3.43 -19.66
N ASN A 78 3.18 -3.48 -20.47
CA ASN A 78 2.20 -4.58 -20.48
C ASN A 78 1.61 -4.93 -19.11
N ILE A 79 1.19 -3.91 -18.34
CA ILE A 79 0.65 -4.10 -16.99
C ILE A 79 -0.72 -4.80 -17.06
N GLN A 80 -0.83 -5.97 -16.45
CA GLN A 80 -2.08 -6.68 -16.21
C GLN A 80 -2.32 -6.78 -14.71
N VAL A 81 -3.52 -6.45 -14.28
CA VAL A 81 -3.88 -6.36 -12.86
C VAL A 81 -4.99 -7.36 -12.56
N MET A 82 -4.76 -8.20 -11.56
CA MET A 82 -5.78 -9.04 -10.96
C MET A 82 -5.99 -8.56 -9.52
N THR A 83 -7.22 -8.19 -9.20
CA THR A 83 -7.57 -7.60 -7.91
C THR A 83 -8.49 -8.53 -7.14
N GLU A 84 -8.09 -8.86 -5.92
CA GLU A 84 -8.81 -9.74 -5.02
C GLU A 84 -9.05 -9.02 -3.69
N LYS A 85 -10.23 -9.22 -3.10
CA LYS A 85 -10.58 -8.63 -1.80
C LYS A 85 -10.23 -9.62 -0.70
N LEU A 86 -9.37 -9.21 0.23
CA LEU A 86 -8.88 -10.08 1.30
C LEU A 86 -9.68 -9.91 2.59
N VAL A 87 -9.97 -8.67 2.97
CA VAL A 87 -10.67 -8.35 4.22
C VAL A 87 -11.78 -7.33 3.95
N ASP A 88 -12.95 -7.60 4.53
CA ASP A 88 -14.09 -6.70 4.60
C ASP A 88 -14.68 -6.78 6.00
N LYS A 89 -14.36 -5.81 6.85
CA LYS A 89 -14.79 -5.84 8.25
C LYS A 89 -15.21 -4.45 8.72
N LEU A 90 -16.40 -4.37 9.29
CA LEU A 90 -16.85 -3.22 10.05
C LEU A 90 -16.35 -3.29 11.49
N ASP A 91 -15.67 -2.24 11.93
CA ASP A 91 -15.29 -2.04 13.31
C ASP A 91 -16.45 -1.47 14.12
N PRO A 92 -16.46 -1.68 15.45
CA PRO A 92 -17.46 -1.05 16.31
C PRO A 92 -17.41 0.49 16.23
N PRO A 93 -18.52 1.18 16.52
CA PRO A 93 -18.57 2.65 16.53
C PRO A 93 -17.47 3.27 17.39
N HIS A 94 -16.73 4.21 16.80
CA HIS A 94 -15.70 4.97 17.49
C HIS A 94 -15.92 6.48 17.35
N PHE A 95 -15.43 7.26 18.32
CA PHE A 95 -15.50 8.72 18.25
C PHE A 95 -14.28 9.29 17.53
N PHE A 96 -14.48 9.81 16.31
CA PHE A 96 -13.45 10.52 15.55
C PHE A 96 -13.58 12.04 15.76
N PRO A 97 -12.58 12.75 16.30
CA PRO A 97 -12.72 14.16 16.69
C PRO A 97 -13.21 15.12 15.58
N LEU A 98 -12.86 14.86 14.31
CA LEU A 98 -13.21 15.72 13.17
C LEU A 98 -14.56 15.37 12.51
N ILE A 99 -15.07 14.17 12.73
CA ILE A 99 -16.22 13.61 11.99
C ILE A 99 -17.40 13.34 12.94
N GLY A 100 -17.10 12.98 14.19
CA GLY A 100 -18.07 12.55 15.20
C GLY A 100 -18.08 11.03 15.39
N PRO A 101 -19.18 10.47 15.94
CA PRO A 101 -19.33 9.03 16.05
C PRO A 101 -19.47 8.40 14.65
N ALA A 102 -18.52 7.54 14.29
CA ALA A 102 -18.50 6.85 13.02
C ALA A 102 -17.99 5.41 13.19
N GLN A 103 -18.41 4.53 12.30
CA GLN A 103 -17.88 3.18 12.14
C GLN A 103 -16.83 3.19 11.03
N LEU A 104 -15.69 2.55 11.28
CA LEU A 104 -14.67 2.34 10.26
C LEU A 104 -14.96 1.03 9.54
N HIS A 105 -15.03 1.08 8.21
CA HIS A 105 -15.05 -0.11 7.38
C HIS A 105 -13.64 -0.37 6.86
N HIS A 106 -12.99 -1.40 7.41
CA HIS A 106 -11.67 -1.81 7.01
C HIS A 106 -11.75 -2.74 5.80
N CYS A 107 -11.16 -2.30 4.70
CA CYS A 107 -11.22 -3.01 3.43
C CYS A 107 -9.81 -3.17 2.87
N GLN A 108 -9.33 -4.40 2.83
CA GLN A 108 -7.99 -4.72 2.34
C GLN A 108 -8.08 -5.46 1.01
N TRP A 109 -7.33 -4.95 0.04
CA TRP A 109 -7.25 -5.50 -1.31
C TRP A 109 -5.85 -6.04 -1.56
N GLN A 110 -5.80 -7.23 -2.14
CA GLN A 110 -4.58 -7.82 -2.68
C GLN A 110 -4.62 -7.69 -4.20
N CYS A 111 -3.69 -6.95 -4.76
CA CYS A 111 -3.57 -6.75 -6.20
C CYS A 111 -2.33 -7.49 -6.70
N THR A 112 -2.52 -8.49 -7.55
CA THR A 112 -1.43 -9.17 -8.24
C THR A 112 -1.21 -8.50 -9.58
N VAL A 113 0.00 -7.97 -9.79
CA VAL A 113 0.37 -7.23 -10.98
C VAL A 113 1.39 -8.02 -11.77
N HIS A 114 1.03 -8.35 -13.00
CA HIS A 114 1.94 -8.93 -13.98
C HIS A 114 2.40 -7.81 -14.91
N TYR A 115 3.71 -7.65 -15.06
CA TYR A 115 4.28 -6.65 -15.95
C TYR A 115 5.62 -7.08 -16.55
N ASP A 116 5.96 -6.50 -17.69
CA ASP A 116 7.26 -6.66 -18.32
C ASP A 116 8.17 -5.49 -17.93
N GLU A 117 9.24 -5.78 -17.19
CA GLU A 117 10.29 -4.81 -16.89
C GLU A 117 11.29 -4.77 -18.04
N THR A 118 11.34 -3.63 -18.72
CA THR A 118 12.35 -3.33 -19.74
C THR A 118 13.42 -2.45 -19.12
N ILE A 119 14.61 -3.00 -18.95
CA ILE A 119 15.80 -2.29 -18.50
C ILE A 119 16.61 -1.94 -19.74
N THR A 120 16.79 -0.65 -20.00
CA THR A 120 17.63 -0.13 -21.07
C THR A 120 18.80 0.62 -20.47
N VAL A 121 20.01 0.16 -20.76
CA VAL A 121 21.25 0.78 -20.31
C VAL A 121 21.93 1.38 -21.52
N GLY A 122 22.36 2.64 -21.42
CA GLY A 122 23.01 3.36 -22.52
C GLY A 122 24.54 3.41 -22.42
N PHE A 123 25.10 3.38 -21.20
CA PHE A 123 26.52 3.51 -20.94
C PHE A 123 26.95 2.59 -19.78
N PRO A 124 28.13 1.96 -19.80
CA PRO A 124 29.21 2.02 -20.79
C PRO A 124 28.98 1.16 -22.04
N PHE A 125 28.06 0.20 -21.98
CA PHE A 125 27.66 -0.63 -23.11
C PHE A 125 26.15 -0.61 -23.23
N SER A 126 25.66 -0.34 -24.44
CA SER A 126 24.23 -0.33 -24.69
C SER A 126 23.68 -1.75 -24.63
N PHE A 127 22.78 -2.02 -23.70
CA PHE A 127 22.04 -3.27 -23.68
C PHE A 127 20.59 -3.04 -23.27
N GLN A 128 19.71 -3.90 -23.78
CA GLN A 128 18.30 -3.91 -23.41
C GLN A 128 17.94 -5.32 -22.95
N CYS A 129 17.32 -5.41 -21.78
CA CYS A 129 16.83 -6.65 -21.23
C CYS A 129 15.34 -6.51 -20.89
N LYS A 130 14.53 -7.48 -21.31
CA LYS A 130 13.12 -7.58 -20.94
C LYS A 130 12.94 -8.77 -20.01
N ARG A 131 12.29 -8.53 -18.87
CA ARG A 131 12.06 -9.55 -17.85
C ARG A 131 10.61 -9.49 -17.38
N PRO A 132 9.84 -10.59 -17.47
CA PRO A 132 8.52 -10.64 -16.87
C PRO A 132 8.67 -10.67 -15.34
N ARG A 133 7.87 -9.86 -14.65
CA ARG A 133 7.81 -9.79 -13.18
C ARG A 133 6.37 -9.93 -12.69
N LEU A 134 6.27 -10.45 -11.48
CA LEU A 134 5.04 -10.57 -10.73
C LEU A 134 5.24 -9.86 -9.40
N GLU A 135 4.36 -8.93 -9.09
CA GLU A 135 4.38 -8.19 -7.84
C GLU A 135 3.00 -8.23 -7.18
N VAL A 136 2.97 -8.48 -5.87
CA VAL A 136 1.73 -8.43 -5.08
C VAL A 136 1.75 -7.15 -4.26
N VAL A 137 0.75 -6.30 -4.49
CA VAL A 137 0.57 -5.02 -3.80
C VAL A 137 -0.66 -5.11 -2.91
N ASN A 138 -0.48 -4.87 -1.62
CA ASN A 138 -1.58 -4.77 -0.67
C ASN A 138 -2.00 -3.30 -0.53
N LEU A 139 -3.30 -3.04 -0.70
CA LEU A 139 -3.87 -1.69 -0.64
C LEU A 139 -5.04 -1.66 0.34
N ASP A 140 -4.99 -0.70 1.26
CA ASP A 140 -6.06 -0.44 2.21
C ASP A 140 -6.98 0.66 1.65
N ARG A 141 -8.27 0.35 1.51
CA ARG A 141 -9.31 1.28 1.05
C ARG A 141 -10.39 1.43 2.11
N ASP A 142 -9.96 1.97 3.24
CA ASP A 142 -10.84 2.23 4.38
C ASP A 142 -11.81 3.39 4.11
N HIS A 143 -13.06 3.22 4.52
CA HIS A 143 -14.07 4.27 4.50
C HIS A 143 -14.80 4.37 5.84
N LEU A 144 -15.35 5.55 6.11
CA LEU A 144 -16.04 5.83 7.37
C LEU A 144 -17.53 5.92 7.11
N HIS A 145 -18.32 5.16 7.86
CA HIS A 145 -19.76 5.32 7.93
C HIS A 145 -20.10 6.19 9.13
N LEU A 146 -20.85 7.27 8.91
CA LEU A 146 -21.44 8.00 10.04
C LEU A 146 -22.36 7.06 10.83
N CYS A 147 -22.46 7.22 12.13
CA CYS A 147 -23.53 6.55 12.88
C CYS A 147 -24.77 7.45 12.85
N VAL A 148 -25.95 6.91 12.55
CA VAL A 148 -27.20 7.62 12.91
C VAL A 148 -27.17 7.76 14.41
N ALA A 149 -27.35 8.99 14.91
CA ALA A 149 -27.18 9.35 16.31
C ALA A 149 -27.76 8.26 17.23
N PRO A 150 -26.90 7.47 17.88
CA PRO A 150 -27.42 6.54 18.85
C PRO A 150 -27.94 7.37 20.04
N GLY A 151 -28.83 6.82 20.85
CA GLY A 151 -29.42 7.54 21.99
C GLY A 151 -28.35 8.25 22.83
N LYS A 152 -28.71 9.30 23.58
CA LYS A 152 -27.76 10.09 24.41
C LYS A 152 -26.85 9.22 25.29
N GLU A 153 -27.26 8.01 25.61
CA GLU A 153 -26.52 7.02 26.41
C GLU A 153 -25.38 6.34 25.65
N GLU A 154 -25.62 5.87 24.43
CA GLU A 154 -24.58 5.27 23.58
C GLU A 154 -23.50 6.28 23.18
N GLN A 155 -23.88 7.55 22.99
CA GLN A 155 -22.90 8.62 22.78
C GLN A 155 -21.99 8.85 23.99
N LYS A 156 -22.46 8.59 25.22
CA LYS A 156 -21.63 8.66 26.44
C LYS A 156 -20.69 7.47 26.55
N ALA A 157 -21.10 6.29 26.10
CA ALA A 157 -20.24 5.09 26.08
C ALA A 157 -19.11 5.18 25.04
N ILE A 158 -19.38 5.80 23.89
CA ILE A 158 -18.40 5.94 22.79
C ILE A 158 -17.44 7.11 23.05
N ARG A 159 -17.88 8.16 23.75
CA ARG A 159 -17.00 9.27 24.12
C ARG A 159 -16.00 8.79 25.17
N PRO A 160 -14.68 8.95 24.97
CA PRO A 160 -13.73 8.70 26.04
C PRO A 160 -14.08 9.64 27.20
N ASP A 161 -14.16 9.09 28.42
CA ASP A 161 -14.44 9.86 29.63
C ASP A 161 -13.37 10.95 29.75
N ARG A 162 -13.74 12.19 29.42
CA ARG A 162 -12.86 13.33 29.64
C ARG A 162 -12.85 13.51 31.14
N GLY A 163 -11.81 12.96 31.77
CA GLY A 163 -11.59 13.01 33.20
C GLY A 163 -12.12 14.31 33.78
N ARG A 164 -13.18 14.18 34.58
CA ARG A 164 -13.62 15.25 35.46
C ARG A 164 -12.43 15.60 36.35
N PRO A 165 -12.07 16.90 36.50
CA PRO A 165 -10.97 17.29 37.39
C PRO A 165 -11.22 16.82 38.82
#